data_AF-A0A4Q4BA00-F1
#
_entry.id   AF-A0A4Q4BA00-F1
#
_cell.length_a   1.000
_cell.length_b   1.000
_cell.length_c   1.000
_cell.angle_alpha   90.00
_cell.angle_beta   90.00
_cell.angle_gamma   90.00
#
_symmetry.space_group_name_H-M   'P 1'
#
loop_
_entity.id
_entity.type
_entity.pdbx_description
1 polymer ?
#
loop_
_entity_poly.entity_id
_entity_poly.type
_entity_poly.pdbx_seq_one_letter_code
_entity_poly.pdbx_strand_id
1 'polypeptide(L)'
;MLYLGILYSGFAVSQTRIKDAQSKIPVAYATVSFGNGHGIFADDEGMFVFSKKLYPDVDSLFVSALGYKDVSIAANNLSETINLEPYIDQLDEVVINVTINRKFKEETLKPYLDDDYYKCWLPTIESEIAVFFNNTDSQLKQISTVHFPITLESKDWKKRKRSNANKREFSTLFKVKFYKNNNGFPGEVLTYDNIVFVATEKHGDAYELDVSKHNLFIPENGFFVSIQVLGYTDKTGKLLPNKKYKEIKTARGIVKIPTNFRPLFPFTDEIEAHNTYIKRVFLDNNKWVQFKKGSGIESSLLKSDLTNYGVGLTYKVFKDE
;
A
#
# COMPACT_ATOMS: atom_id res chain seq x y z
N MET A 1 43.09 10.80 36.49
CA MET A 1 42.50 10.47 35.18
C MET A 1 41.17 9.79 35.46
N LEU A 2 40.06 10.53 35.40
CA LEU A 2 38.73 10.03 35.77
C LEU A 2 38.03 9.56 34.48
N TYR A 3 37.91 8.24 34.31
CA TYR A 3 37.17 7.67 33.19
C TYR A 3 35.67 7.86 33.43
N LEU A 4 35.04 8.78 32.68
CA LEU A 4 33.60 8.94 32.64
C LEU A 4 33.02 7.86 31.70
N GLY A 5 32.54 6.76 32.27
CA GLY A 5 31.83 5.73 31.52
C GLY A 5 30.49 6.26 31.00
N ILE A 6 30.38 6.44 29.68
CA ILE A 6 29.10 6.75 29.03
C ILE A 6 28.26 5.48 29.03
N LEU A 7 27.31 5.40 29.95
CA LEU A 7 26.23 4.42 29.95
C LEU A 7 25.30 4.72 28.76
N TYR A 8 25.46 3.96 27.67
CA TYR A 8 24.43 3.86 26.65
C TYR A 8 23.20 3.17 27.26
N SER A 9 22.20 3.96 27.64
CA SER A 9 20.86 3.44 27.87
C SER A 9 20.26 3.05 26.51
N GLY A 10 20.45 1.80 26.12
CA GLY A 10 19.67 1.22 25.03
C GLY A 10 18.21 1.25 25.46
N PHE A 11 17.40 2.12 24.84
CA PHE A 11 15.96 1.99 24.94
C PHE A 11 15.57 0.67 24.27
N ALA A 12 15.37 -0.38 25.07
CA ALA A 12 14.78 -1.63 24.63
C ALA A 12 13.32 -1.33 24.28
N VAL A 13 13.10 -0.94 23.03
CA VAL A 13 11.78 -0.88 22.44
C VAL A 13 11.35 -2.33 22.22
N SER A 14 10.23 -2.74 22.80
CA SER A 14 9.72 -4.10 22.61
C SER A 14 9.42 -4.32 21.13
N GLN A 15 10.10 -5.31 20.56
CA GLN A 15 9.92 -5.75 19.19
C GLN A 15 9.16 -7.07 19.21
N THR A 16 8.10 -7.17 18.43
CA THR A 16 7.30 -8.39 18.27
C THR A 16 7.48 -8.91 16.86
N ARG A 17 7.64 -10.23 16.71
CA ARG A 17 7.75 -10.93 15.43
C ARG A 17 6.47 -11.70 15.11
N ILE A 18 5.99 -11.61 13.88
CA ILE A 18 4.87 -12.37 13.36
C ILE A 18 5.42 -13.52 12.50
N LYS A 19 4.97 -14.75 12.76
CA LYS A 19 5.41 -15.95 12.07
C LYS A 19 4.23 -16.83 11.68
N ASP A 20 4.42 -17.60 10.62
CA ASP A 20 3.54 -18.71 10.28
C ASP A 20 3.59 -19.78 11.39
N ALA A 21 2.42 -20.23 11.85
CA ALA A 21 2.32 -21.18 12.95
C ALA A 21 2.88 -22.56 12.62
N GLN A 22 2.90 -22.96 11.35
CA GLN A 22 3.35 -24.26 10.87
C GLN A 22 4.83 -24.21 10.43
N SER A 23 5.15 -23.39 9.45
CA SER A 23 6.49 -23.31 8.85
C SER A 23 7.49 -22.50 9.69
N LYS A 24 7.00 -21.66 10.62
CA LYS A 24 7.80 -20.71 11.43
C LYS A 24 8.51 -19.62 10.60
N ILE A 25 8.22 -19.54 9.31
CA ILE A 25 8.72 -18.48 8.43
C ILE A 25 8.08 -17.15 8.85
N PRO A 26 8.82 -16.02 8.82
CA PRO A 26 8.24 -14.72 9.13
C PRO A 26 7.13 -14.31 8.17
N VAL A 27 6.08 -13.67 8.70
CA VAL A 27 4.97 -13.15 7.89
C VAL A 27 5.23 -11.67 7.57
N ALA A 28 5.78 -11.44 6.39
CA ALA A 28 6.13 -10.11 5.91
C ALA A 28 4.89 -9.19 5.76
N TYR A 29 5.05 -7.92 6.15
CA TYR A 29 4.07 -6.85 5.90
C TYR A 29 2.65 -7.14 6.39
N ALA A 30 2.53 -7.88 7.50
CA ALA A 30 1.26 -8.06 8.20
C ALA A 30 0.74 -6.71 8.73
N THR A 31 -0.57 -6.55 8.71
CA THR A 31 -1.26 -5.38 9.26
C THR A 31 -1.45 -5.55 10.76
N VAL A 32 -1.11 -4.53 11.55
CA VAL A 32 -1.33 -4.48 12.99
C VAL A 32 -2.23 -3.28 13.29
N SER A 33 -3.54 -3.52 13.38
CA SER A 33 -4.53 -2.51 13.72
C SER A 33 -4.64 -2.32 15.23
N PHE A 34 -4.83 -1.08 15.67
CA PHE A 34 -5.03 -0.73 17.08
C PHE A 34 -6.52 -0.63 17.46
N GLY A 35 -7.43 -0.92 16.52
CA GLY A 35 -8.89 -0.87 16.74
C GLY A 35 -9.47 0.54 16.93
N ASN A 36 -8.64 1.58 16.80
CA ASN A 36 -9.03 2.99 17.00
C ASN A 36 -8.81 3.85 15.75
N GLY A 37 -8.76 3.22 14.57
CA GLY A 37 -8.51 3.90 13.31
C GLY A 37 -7.04 4.11 12.95
N HIS A 38 -6.13 3.69 13.82
CA HIS A 38 -4.69 3.71 13.58
C HIS A 38 -4.11 2.29 13.62
N GLY A 39 -2.89 2.17 13.12
CA GLY A 39 -2.12 0.95 13.19
C GLY A 39 -0.73 1.12 12.62
N ILE A 40 -0.05 0.00 12.43
CA ILE A 40 1.27 -0.11 11.82
C ILE A 40 1.31 -1.38 10.96
N PHE A 41 2.40 -1.52 10.19
CA PHE A 41 2.71 -2.75 9.46
C PHE A 41 3.98 -3.37 10.02
N ALA A 42 4.06 -4.69 9.97
CA ALA A 42 5.33 -5.40 10.14
C ALA A 42 6.26 -5.14 8.95
N ASP A 43 7.56 -5.33 9.15
CA ASP A 43 8.55 -5.29 8.07
C ASP A 43 8.57 -6.62 7.28
N ASP A 44 9.56 -6.75 6.40
CA ASP A 44 9.83 -7.92 5.56
C ASP A 44 10.21 -9.18 6.38
N GLU A 45 10.66 -8.99 7.61
CA GLU A 45 10.99 -10.06 8.56
C GLU A 45 9.86 -10.31 9.58
N GLY A 46 8.67 -9.77 9.32
CA GLY A 46 7.50 -9.88 10.20
C GLY A 46 7.66 -9.13 11.53
N MET A 47 8.61 -8.22 11.65
CA MET A 47 8.86 -7.46 12.87
C MET A 47 8.05 -6.17 12.92
N PHE A 48 7.50 -5.87 14.09
CA PHE A 48 6.95 -4.55 14.38
C PHE A 48 7.32 -4.10 15.80
N VAL A 49 7.12 -2.81 16.05
CA VAL A 49 7.43 -2.17 17.33
C VAL A 49 6.14 -1.71 17.99
N PHE A 50 5.91 -2.18 19.21
CA PHE A 50 4.80 -1.74 20.05
C PHE A 50 5.23 -1.67 21.51
N SER A 51 4.78 -0.64 22.22
CA SER A 51 4.86 -0.60 23.68
C SER A 51 3.80 0.36 24.20
N LYS A 52 3.34 0.17 25.45
CA LYS A 52 2.45 1.12 26.13
C LYS A 52 3.08 2.51 26.31
N LYS A 53 4.41 2.62 26.33
CA LYS A 53 5.08 3.93 26.31
C LYS A 53 4.88 4.64 24.96
N LEU A 54 4.96 3.90 23.86
CA LEU A 54 4.77 4.46 22.53
C LEU A 54 3.28 4.69 22.24
N TYR A 55 2.41 3.75 22.61
CA TYR A 55 0.97 3.76 22.33
C TYR A 55 0.18 3.59 23.62
N PRO A 56 0.10 4.63 24.48
CA PRO A 56 -0.48 4.50 25.82
C PRO A 56 -1.98 4.19 25.82
N ASP A 57 -2.69 4.63 24.78
CA ASP A 57 -4.14 4.49 24.63
C ASP A 57 -4.56 3.29 23.78
N VAL A 58 -3.64 2.35 23.51
CA VAL A 58 -3.93 1.14 22.72
C VAL A 58 -3.97 -0.07 23.63
N ASP A 59 -5.16 -0.64 23.82
CA ASP A 59 -5.39 -1.81 24.70
C ASP A 59 -5.52 -3.14 23.95
N SER A 60 -5.68 -3.11 22.63
CA SER A 60 -5.83 -4.29 21.80
C SER A 60 -5.13 -4.12 20.46
N LEU A 61 -4.63 -5.23 19.92
CA LEU A 61 -3.99 -5.34 18.63
C LEU A 61 -4.75 -6.38 17.81
N PHE A 62 -5.09 -6.04 16.57
CA PHE A 62 -5.71 -6.93 15.61
C PHE A 62 -4.72 -7.15 14.47
N VAL A 63 -4.22 -8.38 14.35
CA VAL A 63 -3.18 -8.75 13.39
C VAL A 63 -3.82 -9.54 12.25
N SER A 64 -3.58 -9.08 11.03
CA SER A 64 -4.07 -9.73 9.80
C SER A 64 -2.97 -9.80 8.75
N ALA A 65 -3.00 -10.86 7.94
CA ALA A 65 -2.08 -11.05 6.84
C ALA A 65 -2.75 -11.86 5.73
N LEU A 66 -2.30 -11.67 4.49
CA LEU A 66 -2.87 -12.35 3.34
C LEU A 66 -2.58 -13.85 3.42
N GLY A 67 -3.62 -14.68 3.33
CA GLY A 67 -3.50 -16.15 3.46
C GLY A 67 -3.47 -16.68 4.90
N TYR A 68 -3.76 -15.84 5.90
CA TYR A 68 -3.75 -16.22 7.31
C TYR A 68 -5.07 -15.87 8.01
N LYS A 69 -5.36 -16.58 9.10
CA LYS A 69 -6.44 -16.22 10.02
C LYS A 69 -6.04 -15.01 10.87
N ASP A 70 -6.98 -14.08 11.02
CA ASP A 70 -6.80 -12.90 11.87
C ASP A 70 -6.72 -13.28 13.34
N VAL A 71 -5.90 -12.55 14.11
CA VAL A 71 -5.73 -12.76 15.55
C VAL A 71 -5.96 -11.44 16.30
N SER A 72 -6.70 -11.51 17.40
CA SER A 72 -6.91 -10.38 18.32
C SER A 72 -6.15 -10.62 19.62
N ILE A 73 -5.38 -9.63 20.07
CA ILE A 73 -4.48 -9.76 21.22
C ILE A 73 -4.65 -8.55 22.13
N ALA A 74 -4.87 -8.77 23.43
CA ALA A 74 -4.81 -7.69 24.42
C ALA A 74 -3.38 -7.16 24.53
N ALA A 75 -3.19 -5.84 24.51
CA ALA A 75 -1.86 -5.21 24.51
C ALA A 75 -1.00 -5.61 25.72
N ASN A 76 -1.61 -5.89 26.87
CA ASN A 76 -0.91 -6.35 28.08
C ASN A 76 -0.45 -7.82 27.99
N ASN A 77 -0.99 -8.59 27.05
CA ASN A 77 -0.65 -9.99 26.79
C ASN A 77 0.22 -10.14 25.54
N LEU A 78 0.77 -9.04 25.00
CA LEU A 78 1.60 -9.08 23.80
C LEU A 78 2.90 -9.83 24.08
N SER A 79 3.06 -10.97 23.42
CA SER A 79 4.29 -11.76 23.41
C SER A 79 5.32 -11.21 22.43
N GLU A 80 6.57 -11.66 22.56
CA GLU A 80 7.64 -11.36 21.58
C GLU A 80 7.39 -12.02 20.22
N THR A 81 6.58 -13.07 20.16
CA THR A 81 6.21 -13.76 18.92
C THR A 81 4.71 -13.98 18.85
N ILE A 82 4.12 -13.67 17.69
CA ILE A 82 2.74 -13.98 17.31
C ILE A 82 2.79 -15.04 16.22
N ASN A 83 2.08 -16.15 16.41
CA ASN A 83 1.94 -17.18 15.39
C ASN A 83 0.58 -17.02 14.69
N LEU A 84 0.58 -16.89 13.37
CA LEU A 84 -0.62 -16.84 12.55
C LEU A 84 -0.87 -18.20 11.91
N GLU A 85 -2.09 -18.69 12.04
CA GLU A 85 -2.52 -19.93 11.38
C GLU A 85 -2.82 -19.66 9.91
N PRO A 86 -2.25 -20.43 8.96
CA PRO A 86 -2.63 -20.36 7.56
C PRO A 86 -4.13 -20.59 7.36
N TYR A 87 -4.73 -19.86 6.42
CA TYR A 87 -6.12 -20.04 6.03
C TYR A 87 -6.19 -20.92 4.77
N ILE A 88 -6.26 -22.23 5.00
CA ILE A 88 -6.02 -23.28 3.96
C ILE A 88 -7.07 -23.26 2.84
N ASP A 89 -8.32 -22.86 3.09
CA ASP A 89 -9.37 -22.84 2.07
C ASP A 89 -9.15 -21.79 0.95
N GLN A 90 -8.18 -20.89 1.14
CA GLN A 90 -7.76 -19.93 0.11
C GLN A 90 -6.55 -20.38 -0.73
N LEU A 91 -5.96 -21.53 -0.41
CA LEU A 91 -4.79 -22.07 -1.12
C LEU A 91 -5.14 -22.95 -2.33
N ASP A 92 -6.43 -23.17 -2.60
CA ASP A 92 -6.92 -23.95 -3.75
C ASP A 92 -6.88 -23.17 -5.08
N GLU A 93 -6.32 -21.96 -5.11
CA GLU A 93 -6.00 -21.33 -6.37
C GLU A 93 -4.78 -22.05 -6.97
N VAL A 94 -5.07 -22.99 -7.87
CA VAL A 94 -4.09 -23.50 -8.83
C VAL A 94 -3.53 -22.28 -9.56
N VAL A 95 -2.43 -21.72 -9.06
CA VAL A 95 -1.52 -20.91 -9.85
C VAL A 95 -1.04 -21.86 -10.92
N ILE A 96 -1.76 -21.92 -12.03
CA ILE A 96 -1.27 -22.64 -13.18
C ILE A 96 -0.05 -21.81 -13.59
N ASN A 97 1.13 -22.27 -13.17
CA ASN A 97 2.42 -21.79 -13.64
C ASN A 97 2.55 -22.21 -15.11
N VAL A 98 1.65 -21.71 -15.96
CA VAL A 98 1.73 -21.89 -17.40
C VAL A 98 2.75 -20.89 -17.88
N THR A 99 3.95 -21.37 -18.14
CA THR A 99 4.86 -20.65 -19.01
C THR A 99 4.29 -20.73 -20.42
N ILE A 100 3.57 -19.69 -20.85
CA ILE A 100 3.01 -19.63 -22.20
C ILE A 100 4.12 -19.26 -23.17
N ASN A 101 4.61 -20.25 -23.92
CA ASN A 101 5.60 -20.05 -24.97
C ASN A 101 4.93 -19.75 -26.32
N ARG A 102 4.06 -18.73 -26.37
CA ARG A 102 3.38 -18.27 -27.58
C ARG A 102 3.91 -16.90 -28.00
N LYS A 103 3.81 -16.59 -29.30
CA LYS A 103 4.09 -15.24 -29.79
C LYS A 103 3.07 -14.27 -29.20
N PHE A 104 3.56 -13.13 -28.69
CA PHE A 104 2.73 -12.05 -28.17
C PHE A 104 3.13 -10.71 -28.79
N LYS A 105 2.24 -9.73 -28.69
CA LYS A 105 2.57 -8.31 -28.82
C LYS A 105 2.40 -7.64 -27.46
N GLU A 106 3.12 -6.56 -27.21
CA GLU A 106 2.89 -5.74 -26.02
C GLU A 106 1.98 -4.56 -26.36
N GLU A 107 1.04 -4.28 -25.46
CA GLU A 107 0.19 -3.10 -25.51
C GLU A 107 0.30 -2.35 -24.19
N THR A 108 0.23 -1.02 -24.28
CA THR A 108 0.35 -0.13 -23.12
C THR A 108 -0.82 0.83 -23.06
N LEU A 109 -1.57 0.74 -21.96
CA LEU A 109 -2.45 1.79 -21.50
C LEU A 109 -1.61 2.79 -20.69
N LYS A 110 -1.49 4.02 -21.20
CA LYS A 110 -0.66 5.06 -20.57
C LYS A 110 -1.26 5.53 -19.25
N PRO A 111 -0.44 5.81 -18.21
CA PRO A 111 -0.91 6.47 -17.02
C PRO A 111 -1.24 7.95 -17.29
N TYR A 112 -2.11 8.52 -16.45
CA TYR A 112 -2.30 9.96 -16.36
C TYR A 112 -1.21 10.58 -15.49
N LEU A 113 -0.54 11.63 -15.98
CA LEU A 113 0.54 12.32 -15.28
C LEU A 113 0.15 13.77 -15.03
N ASP A 114 0.33 14.25 -13.81
CA ASP A 114 0.16 15.66 -13.42
C ASP A 114 1.14 15.97 -12.26
N ASP A 115 1.60 17.22 -12.16
CA ASP A 115 2.50 17.71 -11.12
C ASP A 115 1.83 18.71 -10.16
N ASP A 116 0.53 19.00 -10.35
CA ASP A 116 -0.26 19.87 -9.50
C ASP A 116 -0.63 19.18 -8.19
N TYR A 117 0.01 19.64 -7.14
CA TYR A 117 -0.25 19.23 -5.75
C TYR A 117 -1.70 19.34 -5.30
N TYR A 118 -2.43 20.36 -5.75
CA TYR A 118 -3.82 20.53 -5.33
C TYR A 118 -4.75 19.49 -5.96
N LYS A 119 -4.27 18.81 -7.01
CA LYS A 119 -4.92 17.66 -7.62
C LYS A 119 -4.40 16.32 -7.10
N CYS A 120 -3.52 16.33 -6.10
CA CYS A 120 -2.92 15.11 -5.61
C CYS A 120 -3.65 14.56 -4.37
N TRP A 121 -3.81 13.24 -4.33
CA TRP A 121 -4.05 12.52 -3.09
C TRP A 121 -2.77 12.51 -2.24
N LEU A 122 -2.94 12.71 -0.93
CA LEU A 122 -1.88 12.64 0.08
C LEU A 122 -1.88 11.25 0.72
N PRO A 123 -0.93 10.35 0.39
CA PRO A 123 -0.96 8.99 0.88
C PRO A 123 -0.74 8.93 2.38
N THR A 124 -1.55 8.13 3.06
CA THR A 124 -1.38 7.78 4.47
C THR A 124 -1.46 6.26 4.62
N ILE A 125 -0.83 5.71 5.67
CA ILE A 125 -0.82 4.25 5.87
C ILE A 125 -2.21 3.66 6.06
N GLU A 126 -3.20 4.49 6.41
CA GLU A 126 -4.56 4.05 6.59
C GLU A 126 -5.30 3.87 5.27
N SER A 127 -4.78 4.33 4.12
CA SER A 127 -5.54 4.35 2.86
C SER A 127 -4.92 3.44 1.79
N GLU A 128 -5.71 2.49 1.30
CA GLU A 128 -5.42 1.67 0.11
C GLU A 128 -6.26 2.21 -1.05
N ILE A 129 -5.65 2.43 -2.21
CA ILE A 129 -6.32 2.92 -3.42
C ILE A 129 -6.27 1.82 -4.47
N ALA A 130 -7.41 1.45 -5.05
CA ALA A 130 -7.51 0.47 -6.12
C ALA A 130 -8.10 1.11 -7.39
N VAL A 131 -7.59 0.69 -8.55
CA VAL A 131 -8.06 1.12 -9.87
C VAL A 131 -8.57 -0.09 -10.63
N PHE A 132 -9.80 0.02 -11.15
CA PHE A 132 -10.42 -0.99 -11.99
C PHE A 132 -9.89 -0.94 -13.43
N PHE A 133 -9.57 -2.09 -13.98
CA PHE A 133 -9.28 -2.30 -15.40
C PHE A 133 -10.25 -3.31 -15.97
N ASN A 134 -11.05 -2.87 -16.93
CA ASN A 134 -11.95 -3.75 -17.66
C ASN A 134 -11.17 -4.61 -18.67
N ASN A 135 -11.69 -5.79 -19.00
CA ASN A 135 -11.23 -6.56 -20.15
C ASN A 135 -12.30 -6.51 -21.25
N THR A 136 -11.95 -5.90 -22.39
CA THR A 136 -12.91 -5.58 -23.46
C THR A 136 -13.03 -6.68 -24.52
N ASP A 137 -12.21 -7.71 -24.46
CA ASP A 137 -12.17 -8.81 -25.43
C ASP A 137 -11.77 -10.13 -24.75
N SER A 138 -11.87 -11.22 -25.51
CA SER A 138 -11.55 -12.57 -25.04
C SER A 138 -10.09 -12.97 -25.25
N GLN A 139 -9.21 -12.05 -25.67
CA GLN A 139 -7.82 -12.40 -25.92
C GLN A 139 -7.11 -12.70 -24.60
N LEU A 140 -6.24 -13.72 -24.63
CA LEU A 140 -5.42 -14.04 -23.48
C LEU A 140 -4.37 -12.93 -23.27
N LYS A 141 -4.43 -12.28 -22.12
CA LYS A 141 -3.55 -11.17 -21.75
C LYS A 141 -2.87 -11.44 -20.42
N GLN A 142 -1.57 -11.16 -20.37
CA GLN A 142 -0.77 -11.23 -19.14
C GLN A 142 -0.19 -9.86 -18.81
N ILE A 143 -0.36 -9.41 -17.57
CA ILE A 143 0.18 -8.15 -17.10
C ILE A 143 1.70 -8.26 -17.01
N SER A 144 2.42 -7.32 -17.62
CA SER A 144 3.88 -7.24 -17.52
C SER A 144 4.31 -6.12 -16.58
N THR A 145 3.73 -4.93 -16.72
CA THR A 145 4.14 -3.75 -15.95
C THR A 145 2.93 -2.95 -15.48
N VAL A 146 2.96 -2.50 -14.23
CA VAL A 146 2.04 -1.47 -13.73
C VAL A 146 2.75 -0.13 -13.67
N HIS A 147 2.11 0.90 -14.24
CA HIS A 147 2.64 2.27 -14.27
C HIS A 147 1.89 3.11 -13.25
N PHE A 148 2.45 3.29 -12.06
CA PHE A 148 1.86 4.12 -11.01
C PHE A 148 2.28 5.58 -11.21
N PRO A 149 1.37 6.49 -11.59
CA PRO A 149 1.74 7.89 -11.69
C PRO A 149 1.99 8.47 -10.31
N ILE A 150 3.06 9.26 -10.20
CA ILE A 150 3.55 9.82 -8.95
C ILE A 150 3.97 11.28 -9.13
N THR A 151 3.63 12.11 -8.16
CA THR A 151 4.01 13.53 -8.15
C THR A 151 5.06 13.79 -7.08
N LEU A 152 6.15 14.46 -7.49
CA LEU A 152 7.30 14.73 -6.63
C LEU A 152 7.32 16.21 -6.23
N GLU A 153 7.26 16.49 -4.94
CA GLU A 153 7.32 17.86 -4.45
C GLU A 153 8.74 18.45 -4.55
N SER A 154 8.81 19.67 -5.10
CA SER A 154 10.01 20.51 -5.01
C SER A 154 10.19 21.10 -3.60
N LYS A 155 11.44 21.29 -3.15
CA LYS A 155 11.75 22.03 -1.91
C LYS A 155 11.31 23.49 -1.96
N ASP A 156 11.21 24.08 -3.16
CA ASP A 156 10.88 25.50 -3.35
C ASP A 156 9.49 25.62 -3.97
N TRP A 157 8.52 26.01 -3.13
CA TRP A 157 7.10 26.06 -3.51
C TRP A 157 6.84 26.96 -4.72
N LYS A 158 7.67 28.01 -4.92
CA LYS A 158 7.57 28.93 -6.06
C LYS A 158 8.17 28.38 -7.34
N LYS A 159 8.99 27.33 -7.28
CA LYS A 159 9.73 26.76 -8.43
C LYS A 159 9.15 25.45 -8.95
N ARG A 160 7.89 25.11 -8.62
CA ARG A 160 7.20 23.89 -9.11
C ARG A 160 7.32 23.69 -10.63
N LYS A 161 7.38 24.78 -11.41
CA LYS A 161 7.50 24.74 -12.88
C LYS A 161 8.95 24.68 -13.43
N ARG A 162 9.97 24.35 -12.63
CA ARG A 162 11.37 24.27 -13.10
C ARG A 162 11.90 22.85 -12.96
N SER A 163 12.29 22.25 -14.08
CA SER A 163 12.94 20.93 -14.20
C SER A 163 14.16 20.76 -13.26
N ASN A 164 14.85 21.85 -12.88
CA ASN A 164 16.03 21.86 -12.01
C ASN A 164 15.75 22.20 -10.53
N ALA A 165 14.51 22.14 -10.04
CA ALA A 165 14.23 22.44 -8.64
C ALA A 165 14.58 21.23 -7.75
N ASN A 166 15.46 21.41 -6.76
CA ASN A 166 15.87 20.34 -5.84
C ASN A 166 14.64 19.68 -5.18
N LYS A 167 14.39 18.41 -5.52
CA LYS A 167 13.35 17.59 -4.89
C LYS A 167 13.75 17.27 -3.45
N ARG A 168 12.78 17.14 -2.55
CA ARG A 168 13.07 16.76 -1.17
C ARG A 168 13.17 15.24 -1.09
N GLU A 169 14.33 14.76 -0.67
CA GLU A 169 14.62 13.33 -0.52
C GLU A 169 13.59 12.62 0.35
N PHE A 170 13.25 11.40 -0.08
CA PHE A 170 12.42 10.48 0.67
C PHE A 170 12.68 9.04 0.19
N SER A 171 12.29 8.08 1.02
CA SER A 171 12.29 6.67 0.66
C SER A 171 11.08 6.03 1.30
N THR A 172 10.12 5.60 0.49
CA THR A 172 8.81 5.13 0.96
C THR A 172 8.49 3.79 0.34
N LEU A 173 8.10 2.84 1.19
CA LEU A 173 7.70 1.50 0.79
C LEU A 173 6.19 1.46 0.50
N PHE A 174 5.86 0.89 -0.65
CA PHE A 174 4.49 0.63 -1.10
C PHE A 174 4.26 -0.86 -1.26
N LYS A 175 3.04 -1.30 -0.94
CA LYS A 175 2.53 -2.64 -1.20
C LYS A 175 1.49 -2.56 -2.31
N VAL A 176 1.56 -3.52 -3.24
CA VAL A 176 0.66 -3.63 -4.38
C VAL A 176 -0.10 -4.94 -4.27
N LYS A 177 -1.39 -4.91 -4.60
CA LYS A 177 -2.22 -6.11 -4.69
C LYS A 177 -3.04 -6.09 -5.97
N PHE A 178 -3.36 -7.27 -6.43
CA PHE A 178 -4.22 -7.50 -7.58
C PHE A 178 -5.46 -8.23 -7.10
N TYR A 179 -6.65 -7.80 -7.51
CA TYR A 179 -7.90 -8.40 -7.06
C TYR A 179 -8.79 -8.77 -8.25
N LYS A 180 -9.50 -9.88 -8.11
CA LYS A 180 -10.63 -10.22 -8.98
C LYS A 180 -11.69 -9.14 -8.89
N ASN A 181 -12.38 -8.91 -10.00
CA ASN A 181 -13.60 -8.11 -9.97
C ASN A 181 -14.74 -8.91 -9.32
N ASN A 182 -15.30 -8.37 -8.23
CA ASN A 182 -16.49 -8.90 -7.57
C ASN A 182 -17.62 -7.87 -7.67
N ASN A 183 -18.46 -8.00 -8.70
CA ASN A 183 -19.61 -7.13 -8.95
C ASN A 183 -19.28 -5.62 -8.95
N GLY A 184 -18.15 -5.25 -9.55
CA GLY A 184 -17.69 -3.86 -9.63
C GLY A 184 -16.84 -3.40 -8.44
N PHE A 185 -16.53 -4.26 -7.48
CA PHE A 185 -15.64 -3.95 -6.35
C PHE A 185 -14.45 -4.91 -6.30
N PRO A 186 -13.31 -4.52 -5.68
CA PRO A 186 -12.21 -5.44 -5.47
C PRO A 186 -12.63 -6.62 -4.57
N GLY A 187 -12.46 -7.85 -5.08
CA GLY A 187 -12.79 -9.11 -4.41
C GLY A 187 -11.58 -9.81 -3.81
N GLU A 188 -11.47 -11.11 -4.07
CA GLU A 188 -10.31 -11.93 -3.68
C GLU A 188 -9.05 -11.49 -4.42
N VAL A 189 -7.89 -11.72 -3.82
CA VAL A 189 -6.60 -11.44 -4.49
C VAL A 189 -6.37 -12.40 -5.66
N LEU A 190 -5.61 -11.97 -6.65
CA LEU A 190 -5.13 -12.79 -7.78
C LEU A 190 -3.77 -13.46 -7.50
N THR A 191 -3.10 -13.06 -6.41
CA THR A 191 -1.84 -13.65 -5.96
C THR A 191 -1.64 -13.40 -4.47
N TYR A 192 -1.01 -14.36 -3.80
CA TYR A 192 -0.62 -14.27 -2.40
C TYR A 192 0.80 -13.72 -2.21
N ASP A 193 1.52 -13.47 -3.30
CA ASP A 193 2.86 -12.89 -3.26
C ASP A 193 2.86 -11.49 -2.63
N ASN A 194 3.88 -11.21 -1.81
CA ASN A 194 4.11 -9.86 -1.30
C ASN A 194 4.81 -9.02 -2.38
N ILE A 195 4.03 -8.31 -3.19
CA ILE A 195 4.52 -7.37 -4.19
C ILE A 195 4.72 -6.00 -3.52
N VAL A 196 5.96 -5.56 -3.41
CA VAL A 196 6.33 -4.27 -2.82
C VAL A 196 7.37 -3.54 -3.65
N PHE A 197 7.41 -2.22 -3.53
CA PHE A 197 8.47 -1.41 -4.12
C PHE A 197 8.78 -0.17 -3.28
N VAL A 198 9.99 0.36 -3.45
CA VAL A 198 10.42 1.60 -2.80
C VAL A 198 10.43 2.73 -3.82
N ALA A 199 9.66 3.78 -3.56
CA ALA A 199 9.74 5.02 -4.31
C ALA A 199 10.63 6.04 -3.59
N THR A 200 11.36 6.81 -4.38
CA THR A 200 12.27 7.89 -3.96
C THR A 200 12.14 9.09 -4.89
N GLU A 201 12.75 10.22 -4.53
CA GLU A 201 12.76 11.44 -5.35
C GLU A 201 13.47 11.31 -6.71
N LYS A 202 14.21 10.21 -6.90
CA LYS A 202 14.96 9.91 -8.13
C LYS A 202 14.10 9.30 -9.22
N HIS A 203 12.91 8.82 -8.88
CA HIS A 203 11.98 8.31 -9.87
C HIS A 203 11.41 9.48 -10.69
N GLY A 204 10.91 9.16 -11.89
CA GLY A 204 10.25 10.13 -12.75
C GLY A 204 8.83 10.45 -12.25
N ASP A 205 7.95 10.77 -13.19
CA ASP A 205 6.55 11.09 -12.90
C ASP A 205 5.67 9.83 -12.83
N ALA A 206 6.26 8.66 -13.04
CA ALA A 206 5.65 7.35 -12.81
C ALA A 206 6.68 6.37 -12.22
N TYR A 207 6.20 5.42 -11.44
CA TYR A 207 6.95 4.22 -11.04
C TYR A 207 6.51 3.05 -11.93
N GLU A 208 7.46 2.44 -12.62
CA GLU A 208 7.24 1.27 -13.47
C GLU A 208 7.53 0.00 -12.67
N LEU A 209 6.47 -0.71 -12.27
CA LEU A 209 6.57 -1.95 -11.50
C LEU A 209 6.43 -3.17 -12.43
N ASP A 210 7.53 -3.86 -12.69
CA ASP A 210 7.52 -5.15 -13.39
C ASP A 210 6.88 -6.23 -12.50
N VAL A 211 5.80 -6.82 -13.00
CA VAL A 211 5.06 -7.92 -12.37
C VAL A 211 5.01 -9.19 -13.23
N SER A 212 5.77 -9.24 -14.32
CA SER A 212 5.75 -10.34 -15.29
C SER A 212 6.04 -11.70 -14.66
N LYS A 213 6.88 -11.74 -13.61
CA LYS A 213 7.22 -12.95 -12.85
C LYS A 213 6.07 -13.55 -12.02
N HIS A 214 4.99 -12.79 -11.80
CA HIS A 214 3.86 -13.20 -10.96
C HIS A 214 2.76 -13.91 -11.76
N ASN A 215 2.93 -14.11 -13.08
CA ASN A 215 1.99 -14.84 -13.94
C ASN A 215 0.53 -14.33 -13.84
N LEU A 216 0.37 -13.01 -13.73
CA LEU A 216 -0.95 -12.38 -13.59
C LEU A 216 -1.65 -12.26 -14.94
N PHE A 217 -2.65 -13.11 -15.18
CA PHE A 217 -3.52 -13.04 -16.35
C PHE A 217 -4.73 -12.12 -16.08
N ILE A 218 -5.14 -11.37 -17.10
CA ILE A 218 -6.31 -10.50 -17.00
C ILE A 218 -7.58 -11.36 -17.02
N PRO A 219 -8.41 -11.35 -15.95
CA PRO A 219 -9.67 -12.09 -15.93
C PRO A 219 -10.70 -11.53 -16.93
N GLU A 220 -11.66 -12.35 -17.35
CA GLU A 220 -12.74 -11.96 -18.28
C GLU A 220 -13.52 -10.73 -17.81
N ASN A 221 -13.86 -10.67 -16.51
CA ASN A 221 -14.61 -9.56 -15.92
C ASN A 221 -13.72 -8.38 -15.50
N GLY A 222 -12.47 -8.33 -15.96
CA GLY A 222 -11.48 -7.37 -15.51
C GLY A 222 -10.98 -7.62 -14.09
N PHE A 223 -10.21 -6.68 -13.57
CA PHE A 223 -9.52 -6.80 -12.28
C PHE A 223 -9.22 -5.43 -11.69
N PHE A 224 -8.70 -5.43 -10.46
CA PHE A 224 -8.23 -4.25 -9.79
C PHE A 224 -6.75 -4.35 -9.48
N VAL A 225 -6.05 -3.22 -9.56
CA VAL A 225 -4.70 -3.06 -8.99
C VAL A 225 -4.77 -2.03 -7.88
N SER A 226 -4.20 -2.35 -6.72
CA SER A 226 -4.12 -1.41 -5.61
C SER A 226 -2.70 -1.00 -5.23
N ILE A 227 -2.60 0.14 -4.57
CA ILE A 227 -1.39 0.65 -3.94
C ILE A 227 -1.70 1.08 -2.50
N GLN A 228 -0.84 0.64 -1.56
CA GLN A 228 -0.90 0.97 -0.14
C GLN A 228 0.48 1.45 0.31
N VAL A 229 0.56 2.61 0.97
CA VAL A 229 1.81 3.00 1.63
C VAL A 229 2.00 2.24 2.93
N LEU A 230 3.19 1.68 3.16
CA LEU A 230 3.56 1.03 4.42
C LEU A 230 4.34 1.98 5.35
N GLY A 231 5.12 2.89 4.75
CA GLY A 231 5.79 3.97 5.45
C GLY A 231 7.19 4.26 4.91
N TYR A 232 7.95 5.09 5.61
CA TYR A 232 9.33 5.41 5.24
C TYR A 232 10.28 4.22 5.49
N THR A 233 11.33 4.16 4.70
CA THR A 233 12.39 3.15 4.81
C THR A 233 13.72 3.76 5.23
N ASP A 234 14.63 2.90 5.67
CA ASP A 234 16.04 3.25 5.73
C ASP A 234 16.69 3.27 4.33
N LYS A 235 18.02 3.48 4.30
CA LYS A 235 18.82 3.55 3.07
C LYS A 235 18.89 2.25 2.29
N THR A 236 18.55 1.11 2.90
CA THR A 236 18.52 -0.21 2.29
C THR A 236 17.13 -0.60 1.77
N GLY A 237 16.12 0.25 2.03
CA GLY A 237 14.73 -0.04 1.67
C GLY A 237 13.94 -0.76 2.76
N LYS A 238 14.51 -1.00 3.94
CA LYS A 238 13.82 -1.66 5.06
C LYS A 238 12.85 -0.70 5.75
N LEU A 239 11.64 -1.18 6.04
CA LEU A 239 10.57 -0.39 6.67
C LEU A 239 10.99 0.11 8.06
N LEU A 240 10.84 1.41 8.31
CA LEU A 240 11.15 1.99 9.62
C LEU A 240 10.00 1.76 10.62
N PRO A 241 10.31 1.43 11.88
CA PRO A 241 9.33 1.14 12.93
C PRO A 241 8.74 2.40 13.59
N ASN A 242 8.77 3.55 12.90
CA ASN A 242 8.34 4.82 13.46
C ASN A 242 6.82 4.93 13.60
N LYS A 243 6.34 5.72 14.57
CA LYS A 243 4.94 6.13 14.63
C LYS A 243 4.51 6.74 13.30
N LYS A 244 3.29 6.39 12.89
CA LYS A 244 2.73 6.77 11.59
C LYS A 244 1.73 7.92 11.70
N TYR A 245 1.64 8.52 12.88
CA TYR A 245 0.87 9.74 13.16
C TYR A 245 1.64 10.63 14.15
N LYS A 246 1.29 11.92 14.18
CA LYS A 246 1.77 12.90 15.15
C LYS A 246 0.70 13.18 16.19
N GLU A 247 1.10 13.42 17.42
CA GLU A 247 0.21 13.81 18.51
C GLU A 247 0.34 15.32 18.76
N ILE A 248 -0.78 16.03 18.69
CA ILE A 248 -0.85 17.46 18.99
C ILE A 248 -1.71 17.65 20.23
N LYS A 249 -1.14 18.30 21.25
CA LYS A 249 -1.88 18.70 22.45
C LYS A 249 -2.72 19.94 22.13
N THR A 250 -4.01 19.85 22.40
CA THR A 250 -4.97 20.95 22.28
C THR A 250 -5.68 21.16 23.62
N ALA A 251 -6.40 22.28 23.77
CA ALA A 251 -7.22 22.52 24.97
C ALA A 251 -8.30 21.43 25.21
N ARG A 252 -8.69 20.68 24.17
CA ARG A 252 -9.70 19.62 24.22
C ARG A 252 -9.12 18.21 24.33
N GLY A 253 -7.80 18.09 24.46
CA GLY A 253 -7.09 16.81 24.53
C GLY A 253 -6.06 16.60 23.41
N ILE A 254 -5.62 15.37 23.24
CA ILE A 254 -4.62 14.98 22.24
C ILE A 254 -5.32 14.64 20.93
N VAL A 255 -4.91 15.30 19.85
CA VAL A 255 -5.35 14.99 18.48
C VAL A 255 -4.25 14.22 17.76
N LYS A 256 -4.60 13.10 17.12
CA LYS A 256 -3.68 12.31 16.29
C LYS A 256 -3.85 12.71 14.82
N ILE A 257 -2.77 13.16 14.20
CA ILE A 257 -2.75 13.55 12.78
C ILE A 257 -1.93 12.51 12.01
N PRO A 258 -2.54 11.77 11.06
CA PRO A 258 -1.82 10.84 10.20
C PRO A 258 -0.62 11.47 9.51
N THR A 259 0.43 10.69 9.31
CA THR A 259 1.58 11.11 8.52
C THR A 259 1.23 10.97 7.05
N ASN A 260 1.37 12.07 6.30
CA ASN A 260 1.36 12.01 4.85
C ASN A 260 2.74 11.56 4.34
N PHE A 261 2.74 10.67 3.38
CA PHE A 261 3.94 10.13 2.74
C PHE A 261 4.10 10.67 1.33
N ARG A 262 5.32 10.53 0.80
CA ARG A 262 5.63 10.81 -0.59
C ARG A 262 5.92 9.51 -1.34
N PRO A 263 5.80 9.49 -2.68
CA PRO A 263 5.30 10.57 -3.53
C PRO A 263 3.80 10.80 -3.33
N LEU A 264 3.26 11.84 -3.95
CA LEU A 264 1.81 12.07 -4.01
C LEU A 264 1.23 11.37 -5.24
N PHE A 265 -0.08 11.21 -5.28
CA PHE A 265 -0.76 10.54 -6.40
C PHE A 265 -1.65 11.53 -7.14
N PRO A 266 -1.36 11.86 -8.42
CA PRO A 266 -2.17 12.81 -9.18
C PRO A 266 -3.53 12.21 -9.53
N PHE A 267 -4.61 12.93 -9.21
CA PHE A 267 -5.96 12.57 -9.59
C PHE A 267 -6.45 13.43 -10.75
N THR A 268 -7.39 12.88 -11.52
CA THR A 268 -7.92 13.50 -12.74
C THR A 268 -9.43 13.36 -12.84
N ASP A 269 -10.02 14.28 -13.61
CA ASP A 269 -11.39 14.28 -14.12
C ASP A 269 -11.46 13.91 -15.61
N GLU A 270 -10.33 13.70 -16.29
CA GLU A 270 -10.26 13.34 -17.71
C GLU A 270 -10.73 11.90 -18.01
N ILE A 271 -10.92 11.09 -16.97
CA ILE A 271 -11.46 9.72 -17.08
C ILE A 271 -12.91 9.76 -16.61
N GLU A 272 -13.86 9.59 -17.53
CA GLU A 272 -15.29 9.61 -17.21
C GLU A 272 -15.69 8.45 -16.27
N ALA A 273 -15.07 7.29 -16.44
CA ALA A 273 -15.34 6.12 -15.62
C ALA A 273 -14.77 6.31 -14.21
N HIS A 274 -15.59 6.19 -13.16
CA HIS A 274 -15.16 6.29 -11.76
C HIS A 274 -14.48 4.99 -11.29
N ASN A 275 -13.33 4.67 -11.88
CA ASN A 275 -12.65 3.39 -11.70
C ASN A 275 -11.83 3.31 -10.41
N THR A 276 -11.79 4.38 -9.61
CA THR A 276 -10.99 4.44 -8.38
C THR A 276 -11.83 4.09 -7.15
N TYR A 277 -11.26 3.25 -6.29
CA TYR A 277 -11.85 2.78 -5.05
C TYR A 277 -10.85 3.01 -3.92
N ILE A 278 -11.36 3.36 -2.75
CA ILE A 278 -10.55 3.61 -1.56
C ILE A 278 -11.06 2.74 -0.44
N LYS A 279 -10.12 2.24 0.35
CA LYS A 279 -10.39 1.47 1.56
C LYS A 279 -9.52 2.01 2.68
N ARG A 280 -10.12 2.10 3.88
CA ARG A 280 -9.40 2.53 5.08
C ARG A 280 -8.99 1.31 5.89
N VAL A 281 -7.71 0.92 5.84
CA VAL A 281 -7.26 -0.39 6.33
C VAL A 281 -7.38 -0.59 7.85
N PHE A 282 -7.53 0.49 8.61
CA PHE A 282 -7.73 0.45 10.07
C PHE A 282 -9.11 0.97 10.51
N LEU A 283 -10.00 1.31 9.58
CA LEU A 283 -11.33 1.88 9.84
C LEU A 283 -12.40 1.13 9.04
N ASP A 284 -13.67 1.40 9.33
CA ASP A 284 -14.82 0.99 8.51
C ASP A 284 -14.85 -0.50 8.12
N ASN A 285 -14.32 -1.35 8.99
CA ASN A 285 -14.13 -2.79 8.75
C ASN A 285 -13.40 -3.11 7.44
N ASN A 286 -12.45 -2.26 7.04
CA ASN A 286 -11.63 -2.45 5.84
C ASN A 286 -12.49 -2.63 4.57
N LYS A 287 -13.57 -1.86 4.43
CA LYS A 287 -14.48 -1.93 3.28
C LYS A 287 -14.05 -1.02 2.14
N TRP A 288 -14.23 -1.49 0.91
CA TRP A 288 -14.04 -0.69 -0.30
C TRP A 288 -15.20 0.26 -0.53
N VAL A 289 -14.87 1.50 -0.91
CA VAL A 289 -15.82 2.53 -1.30
C VAL A 289 -15.36 3.14 -2.61
N GLN A 290 -16.27 3.29 -3.57
CA GLN A 290 -15.96 3.96 -4.83
C GLN A 290 -15.67 5.45 -4.59
N PHE A 291 -14.61 5.98 -5.18
CA PHE A 291 -14.19 7.37 -5.02
C PHE A 291 -14.99 8.30 -5.94
N LYS A 292 -16.21 8.62 -5.52
CA LYS A 292 -17.10 9.54 -6.24
C LYS A 292 -17.92 10.39 -5.27
N LYS A 293 -18.48 11.50 -5.76
CA LYS A 293 -19.41 12.33 -4.97
C LYS A 293 -20.58 11.49 -4.45
N GLY A 294 -20.96 11.73 -3.20
CA GLY A 294 -22.07 11.01 -2.54
C GLY A 294 -21.70 9.64 -1.95
N SER A 295 -20.45 9.17 -2.05
CA SER A 295 -20.02 7.90 -1.46
C SER A 295 -19.75 7.95 0.05
N GLY A 296 -19.91 9.12 0.68
CA GLY A 296 -19.57 9.36 2.09
C GLY A 296 -18.10 9.71 2.33
N ILE A 297 -17.26 9.71 1.28
CA ILE A 297 -15.86 10.14 1.38
C ILE A 297 -15.79 11.67 1.34
N GLU A 298 -15.20 12.27 2.37
CA GLU A 298 -14.87 13.70 2.39
C GLU A 298 -13.46 13.93 1.85
N SER A 299 -13.35 14.54 0.67
CA SER A 299 -12.06 14.89 0.05
C SER A 299 -12.17 16.18 -0.75
N SER A 300 -11.12 17.00 -0.73
CA SER A 300 -11.01 18.18 -1.60
C SER A 300 -10.99 17.80 -3.08
N LEU A 301 -10.42 16.63 -3.43
CA LEU A 301 -10.40 16.13 -4.81
C LEU A 301 -11.81 15.90 -5.34
N LEU A 302 -12.69 15.29 -4.53
CA LEU A 302 -14.10 15.11 -4.90
C LEU A 302 -14.85 16.44 -5.03
N LYS A 303 -14.50 17.46 -4.24
CA LYS A 303 -15.08 18.81 -4.39
C LYS A 303 -14.69 19.46 -5.72
N SER A 304 -13.56 19.06 -6.29
CA SER A 304 -13.03 19.52 -7.58
C SER A 304 -13.24 18.53 -8.72
N ASP A 305 -14.13 17.54 -8.56
CA ASP A 305 -14.46 16.52 -9.57
C ASP A 305 -13.31 15.59 -10.00
N LEU A 306 -12.18 15.64 -9.30
CA LEU A 306 -11.04 14.75 -9.50
C LEU A 306 -11.33 13.40 -8.86
N THR A 307 -11.85 12.46 -9.66
CA THR A 307 -12.40 11.18 -9.16
C THR A 307 -11.54 9.97 -9.50
N ASN A 308 -10.47 10.13 -10.29
CA ASN A 308 -9.69 9.01 -10.78
C ASN A 308 -8.19 9.12 -10.52
N TYR A 309 -7.60 8.03 -10.05
CA TYR A 309 -6.16 7.80 -10.09
C TYR A 309 -5.82 7.05 -11.39
N GLY A 310 -5.22 7.74 -12.37
CA GLY A 310 -5.01 7.19 -13.72
C GLY A 310 -3.81 6.25 -13.84
N VAL A 311 -3.87 5.09 -13.19
CA VAL A 311 -2.83 4.04 -13.31
C VAL A 311 -2.79 3.50 -14.73
N GLY A 312 -1.57 3.29 -15.25
CA GLY A 312 -1.34 2.67 -16.56
C GLY A 312 -0.95 1.19 -16.42
N LEU A 313 -1.03 0.46 -17.52
CA LEU A 313 -0.65 -0.95 -17.60
C LEU A 313 0.05 -1.26 -18.92
N THR A 314 1.09 -2.08 -18.87
CA THR A 314 1.57 -2.83 -20.04
C THR A 314 1.20 -4.29 -19.86
N TYR A 315 0.69 -4.90 -20.92
CA TYR A 315 0.36 -6.32 -20.94
C TYR A 315 0.74 -6.97 -22.27
N LYS A 316 1.07 -8.26 -22.20
CA LYS A 316 1.30 -9.13 -23.34
C LYS A 316 -0.03 -9.63 -23.85
N VAL A 317 -0.34 -9.40 -25.11
CA VAL A 317 -1.50 -9.97 -25.82
C VAL A 317 -1.00 -11.15 -26.64
N PHE A 318 -1.40 -12.36 -26.25
CA PHE A 318 -1.01 -13.58 -26.95
C PHE A 318 -1.83 -13.73 -28.23
N LYS A 319 -1.19 -14.24 -29.29
CA LYS A 319 -1.89 -14.57 -30.53
C LYS A 319 -2.65 -15.88 -30.35
N ASP A 320 -3.88 -15.93 -30.87
CA ASP A 320 -4.64 -17.18 -31.03
C ASP A 320 -3.89 -18.11 -32.00
N GLU A 321 -4.02 -19.43 -31.79
CA GLU A 321 -3.36 -20.46 -32.62
C GLU A 321 -3.95 -20.56 -34.02
#